data_AF-A0A2U3AJL6-F1
#
_entry.id   AF-A0A2U3AJL6-F1
#
_cell.length_a   1.000
_cell.length_b   1.000
_cell.length_c   1.000
_cell.angle_alpha   90.00
_cell.angle_beta   90.00
_cell.angle_gamma   90.00
#
_symmetry.space_group_name_H-M   'P 1'
#
loop_
_entity.id
_entity.type
_entity.pdbx_description
1 polymer ?
#
loop_
_entity_poly.entity_id
_entity_poly.type
_entity_poly.pdbx_seq_one_letter_code
_entity_poly.pdbx_strand_id
1 'polypeptide(L)'
;MSTTDYTGMDERAVERKKAMNKIEFTEELHGRLSEFNQQQRAKIINNYATIIDDQIGDGRSEERSVSTLGHLDDLAKIAVLDLTPVWQLVLPRKKDLSLHRTKIMLLSPLILLFLFILLTIHSVIWCGILFAFTVNNILIIGGIVSMALAFFLFDASIIQGIIVFFCGLVSATLSIFFFSPTKKLSRIILRLKKECTRSIKSYFI
;
A
#
# COMPACT_ATOMS: atom_id res chain seq x y z
N MET A 1 -67.17 18.16 -45.80
CA MET A 1 -67.96 17.41 -44.80
C MET A 1 -67.05 16.33 -44.25
N SER A 2 -66.96 16.24 -42.92
CA SER A 2 -65.92 15.60 -42.10
C SER A 2 -65.46 14.19 -42.51
N THR A 3 -64.15 13.95 -42.47
CA THR A 3 -63.54 12.84 -41.69
C THR A 3 -62.02 13.02 -41.69
N THR A 4 -61.52 13.58 -40.60
CA THR A 4 -60.12 13.47 -40.20
C THR A 4 -59.89 12.02 -39.76
N ASP A 5 -59.07 11.26 -40.49
CA ASP A 5 -58.66 9.93 -40.04
C ASP A 5 -57.12 9.84 -40.02
N TYR A 6 -56.56 10.18 -38.86
CA TYR A 6 -55.15 10.04 -38.52
C TYR A 6 -54.87 8.62 -38.00
N THR A 7 -55.11 7.58 -38.82
CA THR A 7 -54.97 6.17 -38.40
C THR A 7 -54.05 5.37 -39.33
N GLY A 8 -52.89 5.94 -39.69
CA GLY A 8 -52.04 5.31 -40.70
C GLY A 8 -50.54 5.38 -40.50
N MET A 9 -50.01 5.99 -39.43
CA MET A 9 -48.58 6.36 -39.42
C MET A 9 -47.68 5.84 -38.28
N ASP A 10 -48.11 5.00 -37.33
CA ASP A 10 -47.14 4.58 -36.28
C ASP A 10 -47.28 3.14 -35.73
N GLU A 11 -48.48 2.64 -35.47
CA GLU A 11 -48.59 1.48 -34.57
C GLU A 11 -48.25 0.11 -35.19
N ARG A 12 -48.19 -0.03 -36.52
CA ARG A 12 -47.90 -1.31 -37.17
C ARG A 12 -46.41 -1.70 -37.18
N ALA A 13 -45.52 -0.80 -36.77
CA ALA A 13 -44.07 -1.03 -36.78
C ALA A 13 -43.48 -1.48 -35.42
N VAL A 14 -44.24 -1.39 -34.32
CA VAL A 14 -43.69 -1.66 -32.96
C VAL A 14 -44.38 -2.85 -32.25
N GLU A 15 -45.60 -3.21 -32.62
CA GLU A 15 -46.40 -4.22 -31.91
C GLU A 15 -46.40 -5.62 -32.57
N ARG A 16 -45.25 -6.07 -33.08
CA ARG A 16 -44.94 -7.50 -33.15
C ARG A 16 -43.86 -7.83 -32.12
N LYS A 17 -44.15 -7.53 -30.86
CA LYS A 17 -43.42 -8.08 -29.72
C LYS A 17 -43.70 -9.58 -29.71
N LYS A 18 -42.85 -10.35 -30.39
CA LYS A 18 -42.86 -11.82 -30.40
C LYS A 18 -42.93 -12.25 -28.92
N ALA A 19 -44.00 -12.93 -28.51
CA ALA A 19 -44.13 -13.43 -27.15
C ALA A 19 -43.03 -14.47 -26.94
N MET A 20 -42.02 -14.11 -26.15
CA MET A 20 -40.89 -14.98 -25.85
C MET A 20 -41.27 -15.92 -24.72
N ASN A 21 -41.04 -17.21 -24.93
CA ASN A 21 -41.15 -18.24 -23.90
C ASN A 21 -39.90 -18.17 -22.97
N LYS A 22 -39.97 -18.73 -21.76
CA LYS A 22 -38.87 -18.77 -20.77
C LYS A 22 -37.56 -19.29 -21.36
N ILE A 23 -37.63 -20.27 -22.26
CA ILE A 23 -36.46 -20.86 -22.92
C ILE A 23 -35.79 -19.83 -23.84
N GLU A 24 -36.57 -19.15 -24.70
CA GLU A 24 -36.04 -18.12 -25.59
C GLU A 24 -35.45 -16.93 -24.79
N PHE A 25 -36.09 -16.56 -23.68
CA PHE A 25 -35.63 -15.48 -22.79
C PHE A 25 -34.28 -15.80 -22.13
N THR A 26 -34.11 -17.03 -21.62
CA THR A 26 -32.87 -17.44 -20.95
C THR A 26 -31.72 -17.65 -21.92
N GLU A 27 -31.98 -18.11 -23.16
CA GLU A 27 -30.97 -18.21 -24.21
C GLU A 27 -30.51 -16.83 -24.70
N GLU A 28 -31.42 -15.87 -24.91
CA GLU A 28 -31.05 -14.53 -25.36
C GLU A 28 -30.31 -13.75 -24.26
N LEU A 29 -30.69 -13.94 -22.99
CA LEU A 29 -29.96 -13.43 -21.83
C LEU A 29 -28.57 -14.06 -21.71
N HIS A 30 -28.42 -15.36 -22.00
CA HIS A 30 -27.13 -16.05 -22.04
C HIS A 30 -26.21 -15.49 -23.15
N GLY A 31 -26.76 -15.19 -24.32
CA GLY A 31 -26.04 -14.57 -25.45
C GLY A 31 -25.54 -13.16 -25.12
N ARG A 32 -26.39 -12.31 -24.51
CA ARG A 32 -26.02 -10.96 -24.09
C ARG A 32 -25.03 -10.92 -22.91
N LEU A 33 -25.06 -11.92 -22.03
CA LEU A 33 -24.12 -12.09 -20.91
C LEU A 33 -22.82 -12.84 -21.30
N SER A 34 -22.52 -12.94 -22.60
CA SER A 34 -21.35 -13.66 -23.12
C SER A 34 -20.00 -13.11 -22.62
N GLU A 35 -19.95 -11.84 -22.23
CA GLU A 35 -18.75 -11.18 -21.70
C GLU A 35 -18.41 -11.53 -20.23
N PHE A 36 -19.32 -12.22 -19.52
CA PHE A 36 -19.19 -12.56 -18.11
C PHE A 36 -18.72 -14.02 -17.88
N ASN A 37 -18.07 -14.27 -16.74
CA ASN A 37 -17.61 -15.60 -16.33
C ASN A 37 -18.78 -16.58 -16.19
N GLN A 38 -18.58 -17.84 -16.59
CA GLN A 38 -19.62 -18.88 -16.68
C GLN A 38 -20.41 -19.04 -15.36
N GLN A 39 -19.74 -18.92 -14.21
CA GLN A 39 -20.37 -19.01 -12.89
C GLN A 39 -21.29 -17.83 -12.56
N GLN A 40 -20.93 -16.61 -12.97
CA GLN A 40 -21.76 -15.42 -12.74
C GLN A 40 -22.97 -15.42 -13.65
N ARG A 41 -22.78 -15.86 -14.91
CA ARG A 41 -23.85 -16.01 -15.89
C ARG A 41 -24.92 -17.00 -15.43
N ALA A 42 -24.50 -18.18 -14.98
CA ALA A 42 -25.42 -19.20 -14.47
C ALA A 42 -26.23 -18.70 -13.27
N LYS A 43 -25.63 -17.92 -12.37
CA LYS A 43 -26.31 -17.35 -11.21
C LYS A 43 -27.38 -16.32 -11.59
N ILE A 44 -27.07 -15.45 -12.55
CA ILE A 44 -28.02 -14.43 -13.06
C ILE A 44 -29.19 -15.13 -13.76
N ILE A 45 -28.91 -16.06 -14.67
CA ILE A 45 -29.94 -16.81 -15.41
C ILE A 45 -30.85 -17.59 -14.46
N ASN A 46 -30.26 -18.28 -13.47
CA ASN A 46 -31.04 -19.05 -12.51
C ASN A 46 -31.94 -18.16 -11.64
N ASN A 47 -31.48 -16.98 -11.23
CA ASN A 47 -32.28 -16.05 -10.43
C ASN A 47 -33.52 -15.56 -11.20
N TYR A 48 -33.35 -15.17 -12.46
CA TYR A 48 -34.50 -14.74 -13.28
C TYR A 48 -35.41 -15.92 -13.66
N ALA A 49 -34.86 -17.12 -13.86
CA ALA A 49 -35.67 -18.32 -14.06
C ALA A 49 -36.55 -18.62 -12.83
N THR A 50 -36.01 -18.49 -11.61
CA THR A 50 -36.77 -18.65 -10.36
C THR A 50 -37.87 -17.59 -10.22
N ILE A 51 -37.59 -16.33 -10.55
CA ILE A 51 -38.61 -15.26 -10.51
C ILE A 51 -39.77 -15.54 -11.49
N ILE A 52 -39.45 -16.05 -12.69
CA ILE A 52 -40.46 -16.45 -13.68
C ILE A 52 -41.26 -17.66 -13.16
N ASP A 53 -40.60 -18.63 -12.55
CA ASP A 53 -41.24 -19.83 -11.98
C ASP A 53 -42.18 -19.50 -10.82
N ASP A 54 -41.79 -18.59 -9.92
CA ASP A 54 -42.65 -18.12 -8.82
C ASP A 54 -43.91 -17.43 -9.36
N GLN A 55 -43.78 -16.63 -10.43
CA GLN A 55 -44.92 -15.96 -11.05
C GLN A 55 -45.87 -16.92 -11.79
N ILE A 56 -45.33 -17.99 -12.39
CA ILE A 56 -46.15 -19.08 -12.97
C ILE A 56 -46.86 -19.85 -11.86
N GLY A 57 -46.18 -20.11 -10.73
CA GLY A 57 -46.76 -20.74 -9.54
C GLY A 57 -47.91 -19.94 -8.92
N ASP A 58 -47.84 -18.61 -8.99
CA ASP A 58 -48.92 -17.68 -8.59
C ASP A 58 -50.09 -17.59 -9.59
N GLY A 59 -50.09 -18.42 -10.65
CA GLY A 59 -51.18 -18.54 -11.62
C GLY A 59 -51.15 -17.53 -12.77
N ARG A 60 -50.01 -16.88 -13.04
CA ARG A 60 -49.84 -16.01 -14.22
C ARG A 60 -49.35 -16.80 -15.44
N SER A 61 -49.83 -16.45 -16.64
CA SER A 61 -49.34 -17.08 -17.86
C SER A 61 -47.88 -16.69 -18.12
N GLU A 62 -47.10 -17.64 -18.64
CA GLU A 62 -45.66 -17.51 -18.87
C GLU A 62 -45.30 -16.27 -19.71
N GLU A 63 -46.12 -15.97 -20.72
CA GLU A 63 -45.93 -14.83 -21.63
C GLU A 63 -46.10 -13.49 -20.89
N ARG A 64 -46.99 -13.44 -19.90
CA ARG A 64 -47.24 -12.23 -19.09
C ARG A 64 -46.08 -12.00 -18.12
N SER A 65 -45.54 -13.06 -17.55
CA SER A 65 -44.39 -13.02 -16.64
C SER A 65 -43.14 -12.51 -17.35
N VAL A 66 -42.85 -13.02 -18.56
CA VAL A 66 -41.72 -12.54 -19.38
C VAL A 66 -41.92 -11.09 -19.83
N SER A 67 -43.16 -10.69 -20.16
CA SER A 67 -43.45 -9.29 -20.57
C SER A 67 -43.28 -8.27 -19.44
N THR A 68 -43.46 -8.69 -18.19
CA THR A 68 -43.40 -7.85 -16.98
C THR A 68 -41.95 -7.51 -16.60
N LEU A 69 -41.00 -8.35 -17.01
CA LEU A 69 -39.57 -8.15 -16.72
C LEU A 69 -38.95 -7.00 -17.52
N GLY A 70 -39.61 -6.50 -18.58
CA GLY A 70 -39.15 -5.35 -19.35
C GLY A 70 -38.11 -5.69 -20.43
N HIS A 71 -37.42 -4.67 -20.96
CA HIS A 71 -36.46 -4.83 -22.06
C HIS A 71 -35.20 -5.57 -21.60
N LEU A 72 -34.78 -6.61 -22.33
CA LEU A 72 -33.64 -7.48 -21.93
C LEU A 72 -32.33 -6.72 -21.69
N ASP A 73 -32.11 -5.63 -22.43
CA ASP A 73 -30.91 -4.80 -22.30
C ASP A 73 -30.86 -4.01 -20.99
N ASP A 74 -32.02 -3.63 -20.44
CA ASP A 74 -32.10 -2.89 -19.17
C ASP A 74 -32.04 -3.85 -17.98
N LEU A 75 -32.66 -5.03 -18.09
CA LEU A 75 -32.50 -6.13 -17.12
C LEU A 75 -31.04 -6.55 -16.96
N ALA A 76 -30.30 -6.70 -18.06
CA ALA A 76 -28.89 -7.08 -18.01
C ALA A 76 -28.05 -6.04 -17.26
N LYS A 77 -28.33 -4.74 -17.45
CA LYS A 77 -27.65 -3.65 -16.73
C LYS A 77 -28.03 -3.60 -15.25
N ILE A 78 -29.31 -3.78 -14.93
CA ILE A 78 -29.82 -3.76 -13.54
C ILE A 78 -29.31 -4.99 -12.78
N ALA A 79 -29.33 -6.17 -13.39
CA ALA A 79 -28.77 -7.40 -12.81
C ALA A 79 -27.28 -7.25 -12.48
N VAL A 80 -26.52 -6.56 -13.34
CA VAL A 80 -25.12 -6.24 -13.10
C VAL A 80 -24.97 -5.35 -11.88
N LEU A 81 -25.80 -4.31 -11.72
CA LEU A 81 -25.76 -3.39 -10.58
C LEU A 81 -26.20 -4.04 -9.25
N ASP A 82 -27.18 -4.93 -9.27
CA ASP A 82 -27.74 -5.53 -8.04
C ASP A 82 -26.90 -6.70 -7.50
N LEU A 83 -26.21 -7.44 -8.38
CA LEU A 83 -25.39 -8.60 -7.99
C LEU A 83 -23.91 -8.27 -7.78
N THR A 84 -23.45 -7.09 -8.18
CA THR A 84 -22.09 -6.66 -7.85
C THR A 84 -22.11 -5.72 -6.64
N PRO A 85 -21.67 -6.17 -5.45
CA PRO A 85 -21.31 -5.21 -4.41
C PRO A 85 -20.27 -4.27 -5.01
N VAL A 86 -20.50 -2.96 -4.89
CA VAL A 86 -19.70 -1.86 -5.49
C VAL A 86 -18.19 -2.02 -5.26
N TRP A 87 -17.80 -2.77 -4.23
CA TRP A 87 -16.43 -3.20 -3.92
C TRP A 87 -15.77 -4.14 -4.95
N GLN A 88 -16.53 -4.82 -5.81
CA GLN A 88 -16.00 -5.76 -6.82
C GLN A 88 -15.81 -5.12 -8.20
N LEU A 89 -16.45 -3.98 -8.49
CA LEU A 89 -16.22 -3.25 -9.76
C LEU A 89 -14.89 -2.49 -9.76
N VAL A 90 -14.34 -2.19 -8.59
CA VAL A 90 -12.97 -1.64 -8.45
C VAL A 90 -11.88 -2.71 -8.48
N LEU A 91 -12.24 -4.00 -8.60
CA LEU A 91 -11.23 -5.02 -8.81
C LEU A 91 -10.88 -5.09 -10.30
N PRO A 92 -9.62 -4.77 -10.69
CA PRO A 92 -9.19 -4.95 -12.06
C PRO A 92 -9.42 -6.40 -12.48
N ARG A 93 -10.03 -6.57 -13.65
CA ARG A 93 -10.22 -7.83 -14.38
C ARG A 93 -9.00 -8.71 -14.12
N LYS A 94 -9.19 -9.88 -13.50
CA LYS A 94 -8.13 -10.87 -13.24
C LYS A 94 -7.59 -11.39 -14.58
N LYS A 95 -6.82 -10.56 -15.30
CA LYS A 95 -5.74 -11.02 -16.16
C LYS A 95 -4.81 -11.84 -15.26
N ASP A 96 -4.21 -12.85 -15.84
CA ASP A 96 -3.32 -13.85 -15.26
C ASP A 96 -2.20 -13.24 -14.37
N LEU A 97 -2.57 -12.76 -13.18
CA LEU A 97 -1.73 -12.09 -12.21
C LEU A 97 -1.26 -13.05 -11.12
N SER A 98 -1.59 -14.34 -11.20
CA SER A 98 -1.19 -15.35 -10.22
C SER A 98 0.33 -15.38 -10.03
N LEU A 99 1.08 -15.36 -11.14
CA LEU A 99 2.54 -15.37 -11.12
C LEU A 99 3.15 -14.03 -10.69
N HIS A 100 2.51 -12.91 -11.02
CA HIS A 100 3.02 -11.57 -10.71
C HIS A 100 2.70 -11.14 -9.25
N ARG A 101 1.53 -11.53 -8.74
CA ARG A 101 1.08 -11.24 -7.37
C ARG A 101 1.89 -12.01 -6.35
N THR A 102 2.25 -13.26 -6.64
CA THR A 102 3.14 -14.06 -5.77
C THR A 102 4.55 -13.47 -5.74
N LYS A 103 5.07 -13.00 -6.88
CA LYS A 103 6.37 -12.30 -6.94
C LYS A 103 6.37 -10.99 -6.15
N ILE A 104 5.33 -10.16 -6.27
CA ILE A 104 5.23 -8.90 -5.51
C ILE A 104 5.07 -9.18 -4.00
N MET A 105 4.32 -10.22 -3.63
CA MET A 105 4.13 -10.62 -2.23
C MET A 105 5.41 -11.15 -1.59
N LEU A 106 6.31 -11.78 -2.36
CA LEU A 106 7.64 -12.21 -1.90
C LEU A 106 8.68 -11.08 -1.95
N LEU A 107 8.57 -10.15 -2.90
CA LEU A 107 9.50 -9.03 -3.07
C LEU A 107 9.30 -7.94 -2.00
N SER A 108 8.06 -7.74 -1.54
CA SER A 108 7.71 -6.76 -0.49
C SER A 108 8.48 -6.96 0.83
N PRO A 109 8.50 -8.16 1.46
CA PRO A 109 9.28 -8.38 2.68
C PRO A 109 10.79 -8.31 2.45
N LEU A 110 11.27 -8.64 1.24
CA LEU A 110 12.69 -8.60 0.91
C LEU A 110 13.22 -7.16 0.80
N ILE A 111 12.46 -6.26 0.17
CA ILE A 111 12.78 -4.83 0.12
C ILE A 111 12.74 -4.22 1.52
N LEU A 112 11.76 -4.61 2.35
CA LEU A 112 11.66 -4.14 3.72
C LEU A 112 12.84 -4.59 4.58
N LEU A 113 13.26 -5.86 4.44
CA LEU A 113 14.45 -6.39 5.12
C LEU A 113 15.71 -5.65 4.68
N PHE A 114 15.87 -5.41 3.37
CA PHE A 114 17.00 -4.66 2.83
C PHE A 114 17.04 -3.22 3.37
N LEU A 115 15.90 -2.55 3.45
CA LEU A 115 15.79 -1.21 4.04
C LEU A 115 16.15 -1.23 5.52
N PHE A 116 15.71 -2.24 6.27
CA PHE A 116 16.03 -2.38 7.68
C PHE A 116 17.53 -2.58 7.90
N ILE A 117 18.17 -3.44 7.11
CA ILE A 117 19.62 -3.65 7.15
C ILE A 117 20.38 -2.35 6.90
N LEU A 118 19.99 -1.58 5.86
CA LEU A 118 20.59 -0.27 5.58
C LEU A 118 20.41 0.71 6.74
N LEU A 119 19.23 0.74 7.34
CA LEU A 119 18.93 1.61 8.48
C LEU A 119 19.75 1.22 9.72
N THR A 120 19.91 -0.07 9.99
CA THR A 120 20.74 -0.57 11.09
C THR A 120 22.20 -0.17 10.88
N ILE A 121 22.77 -0.39 9.69
CA ILE A 121 24.15 0.01 9.38
C ILE A 121 24.32 1.52 9.57
N HIS A 122 23.37 2.31 9.07
CA HIS A 122 23.37 3.76 9.24
C HIS A 122 23.33 4.17 10.72
N SER A 123 22.44 3.56 11.50
CA SER A 123 22.30 3.82 12.93
C SER A 123 23.57 3.47 13.71
N VAL A 124 24.18 2.31 13.45
CA VAL A 124 25.43 1.88 14.09
C VAL A 124 26.57 2.88 13.83
N ILE A 125 26.69 3.39 12.60
CA ILE A 125 27.71 4.39 12.25
C ILE A 125 27.50 5.66 13.08
N TRP A 126 26.27 6.17 13.18
CA TRP A 126 25.98 7.36 13.97
C TRP A 126 26.14 7.14 15.48
N CYS A 127 25.70 5.99 16.00
CA CYS A 127 25.89 5.63 17.40
C CYS A 127 27.38 5.55 17.76
N GLY A 128 28.22 5.01 16.88
CA GLY A 128 29.67 4.98 17.09
C GLY A 128 30.27 6.39 17.18
N ILE A 129 29.84 7.32 16.32
CA ILE A 129 30.27 8.73 16.36
C ILE A 129 29.83 9.40 17.65
N LEU A 130 28.57 9.23 18.05
CA LEU A 130 28.02 9.77 19.29
C LEU A 130 28.74 9.21 20.51
N PHE A 131 29.00 7.90 20.54
CA PHE A 131 29.72 7.25 21.63
C PHE A 131 31.13 7.82 21.78
N ALA A 132 31.88 7.92 20.69
CA ALA A 132 33.22 8.51 20.71
C ALA A 132 33.21 9.96 21.21
N PHE A 133 32.20 10.75 20.82
CA PHE A 133 32.03 12.11 21.30
C PHE A 133 31.70 12.16 22.79
N THR A 134 30.76 11.33 23.27
CA THR A 134 30.35 11.28 24.68
C THR A 134 31.51 10.86 25.57
N VAL A 135 32.24 9.80 25.21
CA VAL A 135 33.43 9.35 25.96
C VAL A 135 34.45 10.47 26.07
N ASN A 136 34.74 11.15 24.96
CA ASN A 136 35.66 12.28 24.97
C ASN A 136 35.19 13.40 25.94
N ASN A 137 33.91 13.76 25.92
CA ASN A 137 33.38 14.78 26.83
C ASN A 137 33.46 14.37 28.30
N ILE A 138 33.21 13.09 28.62
CA ILE A 138 33.35 12.57 29.98
C ILE A 138 34.80 12.68 30.44
N LEU A 139 35.79 12.40 29.58
CA LEU A 139 37.20 12.55 29.94
C LEU A 139 37.59 14.01 30.22
N ILE A 140 37.04 14.98 29.48
CA ILE A 140 37.27 16.42 29.71
C ILE A 140 36.67 16.82 31.05
N ILE A 141 35.38 16.52 31.26
CA ILE A 141 34.65 16.91 32.46
C ILE A 141 35.27 16.22 33.68
N GLY A 142 35.57 14.92 33.58
CA GLY A 142 36.25 14.16 34.62
C GLY A 142 37.65 14.70 34.94
N GLY A 143 38.40 15.15 33.93
CA GLY A 143 39.68 15.84 34.11
C GLY A 143 39.54 17.15 34.89
N ILE A 144 38.55 17.98 34.55
CA ILE A 144 38.28 19.25 35.25
C ILE A 144 37.82 18.99 36.69
N VAL A 145 36.91 18.04 36.89
CA VAL A 145 36.39 17.68 38.22
C VAL A 145 37.48 17.11 39.10
N SER A 146 38.36 16.27 38.57
CA SER A 146 39.51 15.74 39.32
C SER A 146 40.51 16.83 39.70
N MET A 147 40.79 17.79 38.80
CA MET A 147 41.60 18.97 39.16
C MET A 147 40.95 19.80 40.27
N ALA A 148 39.63 20.03 40.22
CA ALA A 148 38.92 20.73 41.29
C ALA A 148 38.96 19.96 42.62
N LEU A 149 38.76 18.64 42.57
CA LEU A 149 38.80 17.77 43.75
C LEU A 149 40.20 17.73 44.38
N ALA A 150 41.26 17.81 43.58
CA ALA A 150 42.62 17.88 44.08
C ALA A 150 42.84 19.08 45.01
N PHE A 151 42.23 20.25 44.72
CA PHE A 151 42.31 21.43 45.58
C PHE A 151 41.75 21.18 46.99
N PHE A 152 40.65 20.44 47.10
CA PHE A 152 40.07 20.08 48.40
C PHE A 152 40.87 19.00 49.12
N LEU A 153 41.49 18.07 48.37
CA LEU A 153 42.27 16.98 48.94
C LEU A 153 43.64 17.42 49.49
N PHE A 154 44.18 18.56 49.08
CA PHE A 154 45.42 19.09 49.64
C PHE A 154 45.35 19.35 51.15
N ASP A 155 44.17 19.66 51.67
CA ASP A 155 43.96 19.90 53.11
C ASP A 155 43.99 18.58 53.91
N ALA A 156 43.52 17.48 53.31
CA ALA A 156 43.53 16.17 53.95
C ALA A 156 44.88 15.43 53.80
N SER A 157 45.41 15.36 52.58
CA SER A 157 46.74 14.82 52.35
C SER A 157 47.34 15.29 51.02
N ILE A 158 48.54 15.87 51.12
CA ILE A 158 49.26 16.45 49.97
C ILE A 158 49.52 15.39 48.88
N ILE A 159 49.88 14.18 49.29
CA ILE A 159 50.20 13.08 48.35
C ILE A 159 48.97 12.70 47.51
N GLN A 160 47.78 12.59 48.13
CA GLN A 160 46.55 12.26 47.38
C GLN A 160 46.15 13.40 46.46
N GLY A 161 46.28 14.67 46.91
CA GLY A 161 46.03 15.84 46.07
C GLY A 161 46.89 15.84 44.79
N ILE A 162 48.19 15.57 44.93
CA ILE A 162 49.13 15.48 43.79
C ILE A 162 48.73 14.37 42.83
N ILE A 163 48.44 13.15 43.32
CA ILE A 163 48.06 12.01 42.47
C ILE A 163 46.80 12.31 41.67
N VAL A 164 45.76 12.84 42.32
CA VAL A 164 44.48 13.17 41.66
C VAL A 164 44.64 14.31 40.67
N PHE A 165 45.49 15.30 40.95
CA PHE A 165 45.81 16.40 40.04
C PHE A 165 46.48 15.91 38.75
N PHE A 166 47.52 15.08 38.87
CA PHE A 166 48.21 14.50 37.70
C PHE A 166 47.30 13.53 36.93
N CYS A 167 46.46 12.77 37.62
CA CYS A 167 45.45 11.92 36.98
C CYS A 167 44.49 12.76 36.11
N GLY A 168 44.02 13.90 36.64
CA GLY A 168 43.20 14.85 35.88
C GLY A 168 43.92 15.42 34.66
N LEU A 169 45.20 15.77 34.80
CA LEU A 169 46.03 16.27 33.70
C LEU A 169 46.23 15.23 32.58
N VAL A 170 46.48 13.97 32.96
CA VAL A 170 46.62 12.85 32.02
C VAL A 170 45.29 12.59 31.30
N SER A 171 44.15 12.62 32.01
CA SER A 171 42.83 12.47 31.40
C SER A 171 42.52 13.59 30.40
N ALA A 172 42.82 14.84 30.76
CA ALA A 172 42.59 16.01 29.90
C ALA A 172 43.46 15.98 28.64
N THR A 173 44.75 15.64 28.77
CA THR A 173 45.67 15.51 27.62
C THR A 173 45.27 14.36 26.69
N LEU A 174 44.86 13.22 27.26
CA LEU A 174 44.37 12.09 26.49
C LEU A 174 43.11 12.46 25.69
N SER A 175 42.19 13.23 26.28
CA SER A 175 41.01 13.70 25.56
C SER A 175 41.36 14.62 24.38
N ILE A 176 42.25 15.59 24.58
CA ILE A 176 42.68 16.51 23.50
C ILE A 176 43.30 15.72 22.33
N PHE A 177 44.09 14.69 22.66
CA PHE A 177 44.70 13.81 21.67
C PHE A 177 43.64 13.02 20.87
N PHE A 178 42.63 12.44 21.54
CA PHE A 178 41.56 11.66 20.92
C PHE A 178 40.53 12.49 20.14
N PHE A 179 40.43 13.79 20.40
CA PHE A 179 39.51 14.67 19.69
C PHE A 179 39.87 14.84 18.20
N SER A 180 41.17 14.90 17.89
CA SER A 180 41.67 15.09 16.52
C SER A 180 41.33 13.93 15.56
N PRO A 181 41.58 12.64 15.90
CA PRO A 181 41.19 11.51 15.04
C PRO A 181 39.67 11.40 14.90
N THR A 182 38.90 11.64 15.97
CA THR A 182 37.42 11.60 15.94
C THR A 182 36.85 12.58 14.92
N LYS A 183 37.38 13.82 14.88
CA LYS A 183 37.01 14.83 13.87
C LYS A 183 37.44 14.44 12.45
N LYS A 184 38.60 13.80 12.28
CA LYS A 184 39.06 13.32 10.97
C LYS A 184 38.15 12.21 10.45
N LEU A 185 37.81 11.24 11.32
CA LEU A 185 36.95 10.11 10.98
C LEU A 185 35.55 10.56 10.57
N SER A 186 34.94 11.48 11.34
CA SER A 186 33.63 12.06 10.99
C SER A 186 33.65 12.74 9.61
N ARG A 187 34.69 13.53 9.30
CA ARG A 187 34.83 14.18 7.99
C ARG A 187 35.02 13.17 6.85
N ILE A 188 35.76 12.08 7.07
CA ILE A 188 35.94 11.02 6.07
C ILE A 188 34.59 10.36 5.76
N ILE A 189 33.81 10.01 6.78
CA ILE A 189 32.47 9.41 6.60
C ILE A 189 31.56 10.36 5.81
N LEU A 190 31.56 11.65 6.14
CA LEU A 190 30.77 12.65 5.41
C LEU A 190 31.23 12.83 3.96
N ARG A 191 32.55 12.78 3.69
CA ARG A 191 33.09 12.82 2.34
C ARG A 191 32.66 11.60 1.53
N LEU A 192 32.77 10.39 2.09
CA LEU A 192 32.34 9.16 1.43
C LEU A 192 30.83 9.20 1.11
N LYS A 193 30.00 9.66 2.05
CA LYS A 193 28.56 9.85 1.81
C LYS A 193 28.30 10.84 0.67
N LYS A 194 29.00 11.98 0.66
CA LYS A 194 28.86 13.01 -0.37
C LYS A 194 29.30 12.48 -1.73
N GLU A 195 30.39 11.73 -1.78
CA GLU A 195 30.91 11.12 -3.00
C GLU A 195 29.92 10.08 -3.56
N CYS A 196 29.40 9.21 -2.71
CA CYS A 196 28.39 8.23 -3.11
C CYS A 196 27.12 8.91 -3.68
N THR A 197 26.68 10.00 -3.04
CA THR A 197 25.55 10.81 -3.54
C THR A 197 25.88 11.48 -4.88
N ARG A 198 27.11 11.94 -5.07
CA ARG A 198 27.58 12.54 -6.32
C ARG A 198 27.66 11.52 -7.45
N SER A 199 28.19 10.33 -7.17
CA SER A 199 28.24 9.22 -8.13
C SER A 199 26.84 8.83 -8.60
N ILE A 200 25.88 8.70 -7.70
CA ILE A 200 24.48 8.40 -8.07
C ILE A 200 23.90 9.50 -8.98
N LYS A 201 24.13 10.78 -8.65
CA LYS A 201 23.68 11.89 -9.49
C LYS A 201 24.33 11.90 -10.87
N SER A 202 25.60 11.49 -10.97
CA SER A 202 26.32 11.39 -12.23
C SER A 202 25.83 10.26 -13.14
N TYR A 203 25.12 9.26 -12.61
CA TYR A 203 24.51 8.21 -13.44
C TYR A 203 23.14 8.60 -14.00
N PHE A 204 22.54 9.68 -13.48
CA PHE A 204 21.20 10.15 -13.88
C PHE A 204 21.22 11.37 -14.80
N ILE A 205 22.40 11.95 -15.07
CA ILE A 205 22.65 13.03 -16.04
C ILE A 205 23.41 12.43 -17.21
#